data_AF-A0A357ZBU0-F1
#
_entry.id   AF-A0A357ZBU0-F1
#
_cell.length_a   1.000
_cell.length_b   1.000
_cell.length_c   1.000
_cell.angle_alpha   90.00
_cell.angle_beta   90.00
_cell.angle_gamma   90.00
#
_symmetry.space_group_name_H-M   'P 1'
#
loop_
_entity.id
_entity.type
_entity.pdbx_description
1 polymer ?
#
loop_
_entity_poly.entity_id
_entity_poly.type
_entity_poly.pdbx_seq_one_letter_code
_entity_poly.pdbx_strand_id
1 'polypeptide(L)'
;MGKEKVVAFGGRRLCGAIGKRGCSGECESAAVRFKPLSDDDIERYLQSGESFDKAGAYAAQGEGAQLIASIEGDRETVIGLPVRRLLEEFPEIWVNSSAKNSLIKQRKMV
;
A
#
# COMPACT_ATOMS: atom_id res chain seq x y z
N MET A 1 -25.58 5.86 -10.39
CA MET A 1 -25.41 5.43 -8.99
C MET A 1 -23.93 5.09 -8.80
N GLY A 2 -23.19 5.83 -7.99
CA GLY A 2 -21.75 5.61 -7.81
C GLY A 2 -21.49 4.21 -7.25
N LYS A 3 -20.54 3.47 -7.82
CA LYS A 3 -20.18 2.13 -7.32
C LYS A 3 -19.18 2.26 -6.18
N GLU A 4 -19.41 1.50 -5.13
CA GLU A 4 -18.47 1.34 -4.02
C GLU A 4 -17.59 0.12 -4.28
N LYS A 5 -16.28 0.26 -4.06
CA LYS A 5 -15.34 -0.86 -4.07
C LYS A 5 -14.64 -0.92 -2.73
N VAL A 6 -14.52 -2.12 -2.18
CA VAL A 6 -13.73 -2.38 -0.97
C VAL A 6 -12.37 -2.91 -1.39
N VAL A 7 -11.31 -2.28 -0.88
CA VAL A 7 -9.92 -2.73 -1.03
C VAL A 7 -9.46 -3.29 0.30
N ALA A 8 -8.91 -4.50 0.30
CA ALA A 8 -8.34 -5.12 1.48
C ALA A 8 -6.87 -5.44 1.24
N PHE A 9 -6.02 -5.03 2.18
CA PHE A 9 -4.63 -5.39 2.24
C PHE A 9 -4.39 -6.41 3.37
N GLY A 10 -3.68 -7.49 3.05
CA GLY A 10 -3.29 -8.52 4.01
C GLY A 10 -1.78 -8.56 4.19
N GLY A 11 -1.30 -8.31 5.40
CA GLY A 11 0.10 -8.45 5.80
C GLY A 11 0.35 -9.75 6.57
N ARG A 12 1.56 -10.31 6.44
CA ARG A 12 1.96 -11.51 7.18
C ARG A 12 3.36 -11.35 7.76
N ARG A 13 3.47 -11.40 9.09
CA ARG A 13 4.76 -11.53 9.79
C ARG A 13 5.16 -12.99 9.82
N LEU A 14 6.37 -13.26 9.34
CA LEU A 14 7.02 -14.57 9.48
C LEU A 14 8.15 -14.43 10.50
N CYS A 15 7.97 -15.02 11.68
CA CYS A 15 9.00 -15.07 12.70
C CYS A 15 9.59 -16.48 12.72
N GLY A 16 10.82 -16.62 12.22
CA GLY A 16 11.52 -17.89 12.13
C GLY A 16 12.77 -17.89 13.00
N ALA A 17 12.73 -18.59 14.12
CA ALA A 17 13.93 -19.12 14.76
C ALA A 17 14.11 -20.58 14.28
N ILE A 18 15.35 -21.09 14.21
CA ILE A 18 15.63 -22.47 13.81
C ILE A 18 14.78 -23.41 14.71
N GLY A 19 13.75 -24.06 14.14
CA GLY A 19 12.85 -24.98 14.85
C GLY A 19 11.51 -24.42 15.37
N LYS A 20 11.22 -23.11 15.30
CA LYS A 20 9.88 -22.55 15.60
C LYS A 20 9.40 -21.62 14.49
N ARG A 21 8.28 -21.99 13.85
CA ARG A 21 7.57 -21.15 12.86
C ARG A 21 6.37 -20.50 13.54
N GLY A 22 6.48 -19.22 13.87
CA GLY A 22 5.34 -18.38 14.26
C GLY A 22 4.90 -17.56 13.05
N CYS A 23 3.60 -17.55 12.75
CA CYS A 23 3.06 -16.72 11.69
C CYS A 23 1.85 -15.96 12.21
N SER A 24 1.96 -14.63 12.31
CA SER A 24 0.82 -13.75 12.57
C SER A 24 0.43 -13.07 11.25
N GLY A 25 -0.86 -12.97 11.01
CA GLY A 25 -1.41 -12.28 9.84
C GLY A 25 -2.36 -11.18 10.29
N GLU A 26 -2.34 -10.07 9.58
CA GLU A 26 -3.23 -8.94 9.79
C GLU A 26 -3.88 -8.53 8.48
N CYS A 27 -5.11 -8.03 8.57
CA CYS A 27 -5.83 -7.51 7.42
C CYS A 27 -6.34 -6.11 7.75
N GLU A 28 -6.17 -5.19 6.81
CA GLU A 28 -6.75 -3.85 6.83
C GLU A 28 -7.58 -3.65 5.58
N SER A 29 -8.68 -2.90 5.70
CA SER A 29 -9.59 -2.65 4.58
C SER A 29 -9.99 -1.19 4.52
N ALA A 30 -10.05 -0.66 3.31
CA ALA A 30 -10.53 0.68 3.01
C ALA A 30 -11.60 0.61 1.92
N ALA A 31 -12.66 1.41 2.06
CA ALA A 31 -13.70 1.54 1.06
C ALA A 31 -13.43 2.75 0.17
N VAL A 32 -13.59 2.58 -1.13
CA VAL A 32 -13.41 3.61 -2.15
C VAL A 32 -14.74 3.80 -2.87
N ARG A 33 -15.27 5.02 -2.83
CA ARG A 33 -16.46 5.40 -3.57
C ARG A 33 -16.04 6.14 -4.83
N PHE A 34 -16.56 5.71 -5.97
CA PHE A 34 -16.33 6.38 -7.24
C PHE A 34 -17.39 7.44 -7.50
N LYS A 35 -17.00 8.49 -8.23
CA LYS A 35 -17.94 9.47 -8.77
C LYS A 35 -18.89 8.79 -9.77
N PRO A 36 -20.05 9.39 -10.08
CA PRO A 36 -20.78 9.02 -11.28
C PRO A 36 -19.87 9.32 -12.50
N LEU A 37 -19.33 8.26 -13.10
CA LEU A 37 -18.49 8.35 -14.29
C LEU A 37 -19.36 8.14 -15.53
N SER A 38 -19.16 8.97 -16.55
CA SER A 38 -19.68 8.70 -17.89
C SER A 38 -18.77 7.70 -18.61
N ASP A 39 -19.26 7.14 -19.72
CA ASP A 39 -18.44 6.29 -20.58
C ASP A 39 -17.24 7.07 -21.15
N ASP A 40 -17.41 8.37 -21.44
CA ASP A 40 -16.34 9.27 -21.88
C ASP A 40 -15.22 9.43 -20.82
N ASP A 41 -15.58 9.55 -19.54
CA ASP A 41 -14.60 9.65 -18.44
C ASP A 41 -13.78 8.35 -18.30
N ILE A 42 -14.45 7.21 -18.47
CA ILE A 42 -13.81 5.89 -18.44
C ILE A 42 -12.86 5.75 -19.62
N GLU A 43 -13.30 6.11 -20.83
CA GLU A 43 -12.49 5.98 -22.04
C GLU A 43 -11.26 6.91 -22.01
N ARG A 44 -11.44 8.16 -21.56
CA ARG A 44 -10.31 9.08 -21.31
C ARG A 44 -9.31 8.50 -20.31
N TYR A 45 -9.79 7.89 -19.23
CA TYR A 45 -8.90 7.25 -18.26
C TYR A 45 -8.20 6.02 -18.83
N LEU A 46 -8.88 5.19 -19.63
CA LEU A 46 -8.27 4.04 -20.29
C LEU A 46 -7.17 4.46 -21.28
N GLN A 47 -7.34 5.59 -21.96
CA GLN A 47 -6.32 6.17 -22.86
C GLN A 47 -5.05 6.60 -22.12
N SER A 48 -5.12 6.92 -20.82
CA SER A 48 -3.93 7.24 -20.02
C SER A 48 -2.97 6.05 -19.83
N GLY A 49 -3.48 4.82 -19.96
CA GLY A 49 -2.71 3.60 -19.75
C GLY A 49 -2.38 3.28 -18.28
N GLU A 50 -2.74 4.13 -17.32
CA GLU A 50 -2.47 3.88 -15.88
C GLU A 50 -3.25 2.66 -15.33
N SER A 51 -4.30 2.22 -16.01
CA SER A 51 -5.17 1.13 -15.58
C SER A 51 -4.53 -0.27 -15.70
N PHE A 52 -3.56 -0.45 -16.61
CA PHE A 52 -3.08 -1.79 -17.02
C PHE A 52 -2.26 -2.54 -15.96
N ASP A 53 -1.59 -1.84 -15.05
CA ASP A 53 -0.70 -2.43 -14.04
C ASP A 53 -1.21 -2.22 -12.59
N LYS A 54 -2.52 -2.02 -12.43
CA LYS A 54 -3.13 -1.65 -11.14
C LYS A 54 -4.25 -2.60 -10.75
N ALA A 55 -4.20 -3.11 -9.52
CA ALA A 55 -5.27 -3.91 -8.97
C ALA A 55 -6.58 -3.09 -8.93
N GLY A 56 -7.63 -3.61 -9.56
CA GLY A 56 -8.91 -2.92 -9.66
C GLY A 56 -9.03 -1.92 -10.82
N ALA A 57 -8.00 -1.82 -11.67
CA ALA A 57 -7.92 -0.98 -12.87
C ALA A 57 -8.07 0.53 -12.59
N TYR A 58 -7.64 1.00 -11.42
CA TYR A 58 -7.54 2.43 -11.10
C TYR A 58 -6.31 2.69 -10.23
N ALA A 59 -5.73 3.89 -10.37
CA ALA A 59 -4.66 4.37 -9.51
C ALA A 59 -5.20 5.46 -8.57
N ALA A 60 -5.13 5.25 -7.25
CA ALA A 60 -5.46 6.28 -6.26
C ALA A 60 -4.45 7.44 -6.21
N GLN A 61 -3.38 7.33 -7.00
CA GLN A 61 -2.31 8.30 -7.17
C GLN A 61 -2.07 8.41 -8.68
N GLY A 62 -2.35 9.57 -9.28
CA GLY A 62 -2.37 9.77 -10.73
C GLY A 62 -3.70 10.32 -11.23
N GLU A 63 -4.02 10.11 -12.51
CA GLU A 63 -5.27 10.56 -13.12
C GLU A 63 -6.48 9.80 -12.56
N GLY A 64 -6.27 8.56 -12.12
CA GLY A 64 -7.31 7.74 -11.48
C GLY A 64 -7.84 8.32 -10.17
N ALA A 65 -7.11 9.24 -9.52
CA ALA A 65 -7.59 9.93 -8.32
C ALA A 65 -8.79 10.83 -8.61
N GLN A 66 -8.93 11.33 -9.84
CA GLN A 66 -10.06 12.18 -10.24
C GLN A 66 -11.38 11.40 -10.29
N LEU A 67 -11.31 10.08 -10.49
CA LEU A 67 -12.46 9.17 -10.53
C LEU A 67 -13.03 8.87 -9.13
N ILE A 68 -12.24 9.10 -8.08
CA ILE A 68 -12.60 8.80 -6.69
C ILE A 68 -13.42 9.96 -6.12
N ALA A 69 -14.57 9.65 -5.55
CA ALA A 69 -15.42 10.59 -4.82
C ALA A 69 -14.99 10.71 -3.36
N SER A 70 -14.78 9.58 -2.69
CA SER A 70 -14.35 9.52 -1.30
C SER A 70 -13.62 8.21 -0.99
N ILE A 71 -12.78 8.25 0.03
CA ILE A 71 -12.12 7.07 0.61
C ILE A 71 -12.51 7.04 2.09
N GLU A 72 -13.01 5.91 2.55
CA GLU A 72 -13.30 5.63 3.95
C GLU A 72 -12.30 4.58 4.45
N GLY A 73 -11.48 4.94 5.43
CA GLY A 73 -10.34 4.15 5.90
C GLY A 73 -9.00 4.78 5.51
N ASP A 74 -7.94 3.97 5.53
CA ASP A 74 -6.59 4.46 5.24
C ASP A 74 -6.31 4.49 3.72
N ARG A 75 -5.88 5.64 3.22
CA ARG A 75 -5.52 5.82 1.81
C ARG A 75 -4.29 4.98 1.43
N GLU A 76 -3.37 4.75 2.36
CA GLU A 76 -2.18 3.94 2.10
C GLU A 76 -2.56 2.47 1.87
N THR A 77 -3.59 1.97 2.56
CA THR A 77 -4.22 0.67 2.27
C THR A 77 -4.74 0.59 0.84
N VAL A 78 -5.37 1.66 0.33
CA VAL A 78 -5.86 1.72 -1.06
C VAL A 78 -4.71 1.74 -2.07
N ILE A 79 -3.61 2.44 -1.75
CA ILE A 79 -2.41 2.48 -2.59
C ILE A 79 -1.72 1.12 -2.63
N GLY A 80 -1.82 0.33 -1.56
CA GLY A 80 -1.35 -1.05 -1.50
C GLY A 80 -0.35 -1.34 -0.39
N LEU A 81 -0.15 -0.45 0.59
CA LEU A 81 0.58 -0.76 1.81
C LEU A 81 0.10 0.15 2.95
N PRO A 82 -0.55 -0.39 4.01
CA PRO A 82 -0.94 0.39 5.18
C PRO A 82 0.28 0.75 6.03
N VAL A 83 0.93 1.87 5.74
CA VAL A 83 2.20 2.23 6.39
C VAL A 83 1.97 2.51 7.86
N ARG A 84 0.90 3.23 8.21
CA ARG A 84 0.55 3.47 9.62
C ARG A 84 0.51 2.18 10.43
N ARG A 85 -0.28 1.19 9.98
CA ARG A 85 -0.45 -0.07 10.71
C ARG A 85 0.82 -0.92 10.68
N LEU A 86 1.53 -0.93 9.55
CA LEU A 86 2.84 -1.58 9.45
C LEU A 86 3.82 -1.04 10.50
N LEU A 87 3.83 0.27 10.76
CA LEU A 87 4.72 0.87 11.76
C LEU A 87 4.28 0.60 13.20
N GLU A 88 2.97 0.54 13.46
CA GLU A 88 2.43 0.13 14.76
C GLU A 88 2.84 -1.32 15.09
N GLU A 89 2.82 -2.19 14.08
CA GLU A 89 3.12 -3.61 14.26
C GLU A 89 4.64 -3.92 14.19
N PHE A 90 5.41 -3.15 13.42
CA PHE A 90 6.84 -3.35 13.21
C PHE A 90 7.64 -2.05 13.48
N PRO A 91 7.68 -1.55 14.72
CA PRO A 91 8.38 -0.31 15.06
C PRO A 91 9.89 -0.35 14.73
N GLU A 92 10.48 -1.54 14.67
CA GLU A 92 11.89 -1.76 14.31
C GLU A 92 12.24 -1.35 12.87
N ILE A 93 11.27 -1.27 11.96
CA ILE A 93 11.48 -0.80 10.58
C ILE A 93 11.96 0.65 10.60
N TRP A 94 11.46 1.46 11.54
CA TRP A 94 11.82 2.87 11.67
C TRP A 94 13.20 3.07 12.31
N VAL A 95 13.55 2.24 13.30
CA VAL A 95 14.81 2.35 14.07
C VAL A 95 16.04 2.04 13.21
N ASN A 96 15.91 1.22 12.17
CA ASN A 96 17.06 0.75 11.38
C ASN A 96 17.55 1.70 10.28
N SER A 97 16.84 2.81 10.01
CA SER A 97 17.23 3.77 8.97
C SER A 97 18.45 4.64 9.35
N SER A 98 18.78 4.77 10.64
CA SER A 98 19.97 5.52 11.11
C SER A 98 21.13 4.63 11.59
N ALA A 99 20.92 3.32 11.81
CA ALA A 99 21.90 2.47 12.50
C ALA A 99 23.00 1.85 11.60
N LYS A 100 23.00 2.07 10.28
CA LYS A 100 23.96 1.44 9.36
C LYS A 100 25.05 2.35 8.78
N ASN A 101 25.19 3.60 9.24
CA ASN A 101 26.28 4.47 8.76
C ASN A 101 27.59 4.36 9.57
N SER A 102 27.67 3.45 10.55
CA SER A 102 28.83 3.31 11.44
C SER A 102 29.68 2.05 11.22
N LEU A 103 29.25 1.07 10.42
CA LEU A 103 29.96 -0.22 10.32
C LEU A 103 30.85 -0.40 9.08
N ILE A 104 30.99 0.64 8.23
CA ILE A 104 31.91 0.60 7.06
C ILE A 104 33.24 1.33 7.33
N LYS A 105 33.36 2.06 8.45
CA LYS A 105 34.58 2.84 8.76
C LYS A 105 35.70 2.07 9.50
N GLN A 106 35.48 0.81 9.90
CA GLN A 106 36.48 0.03 10.66
C GLN A 106 37.27 -1.02 9.84
N ARG A 107 37.13 -1.07 8.51
CA ARG A 107 37.91 -2.00 7.65
C ARG A 107 38.99 -1.31 6.79
N LYS A 108 39.45 -0.12 7.20
CA LYS A 108 40.62 0.57 6.61
C LYS A 108 41.64 0.91 7.70
N MET A 109 42.15 -0.11 8.38
CA MET A 109 43.39 -0.03 9.17
C MET A 109 43.83 -1.44 9.56
N VAL A 110 44.28 -2.22 8.56
CA VAL A 110 45.40 -3.17 8.65
C VAL A 110 46.11 -3.09 7.31
#